data_AF-A0A246DQI0-F1
#
_entry.id   AF-A0A246DQI0-F1
#
_cell.length_a   1.000
_cell.length_b   1.000
_cell.length_c   1.000
_cell.angle_alpha   90.00
_cell.angle_beta   90.00
_cell.angle_gamma   90.00
#
_symmetry.space_group_name_H-M   'P 1'
#
loop_
_entity.id
_entity.type
_entity.pdbx_description
1 polymer ?
#
loop_
_entity_poly.entity_id
_entity_poly.type
_entity_poly.pdbx_seq_one_letter_code
_entity_poly.pdbx_strand_id
1 'polypeptide(L)'
;MSGGRLSLLIIGGYGTFGGRLARLLGDEPRLRLLIAGRSLEKADDFVAELRSPRGWAGRLGSNDLGAWLQAVAFDRDGDLIEQLTRLRPDLVVDASGPFQSFGEDPYKVVRACIALDIDYADLADSTGFVAGIGGLDAEARAKGVFALSGLSSLPALSFAALAAMAPQFSRIDSVAAGIAPSAHVKIGLNVVRAISSYAGKPVAVLREGRPAAGSGLIDDMRVTIAPPGVAPLASRNFLLVDAPDLALLPQHVPGLQSTFTGVGTEPQALQRLLGLAARLVRLRLLPSLRPFSRVLQEASHRFALGAHRGGMFVRAGGLDRDGRRITSSWDLIAEGDDGPFIPVIGVEALVRRQLEGIRPESGARPAAGELSLADFEAAFRRFKITSGIRLDYEEEAQPLYRRILGSAWQQLPPALAAIHAGGTRLASGRARIERGGGFIARLVAGVIGFPPAGDDVPVAVRFAADGDREIWTRTFGGKTFRSWQAEGKGGARHLLAEVFGPFRVLLALVPEGQRLRLVVRGWRFLGVPLPLFLAPGGETYEEERDGRFHFHVEIGGRLTGLVVRYSGWLVLE
;
A
#
# COMPACT_ATOMS: atom_id res chain seq x y z
N MET A 1 13.03 35.83 -2.29
CA MET A 1 13.50 35.11 -3.48
C MET A 1 12.87 35.80 -4.69
N SER A 2 13.69 36.34 -5.58
CA SER A 2 13.23 37.04 -6.79
C SER A 2 12.39 36.12 -7.67
N GLY A 3 11.42 36.67 -8.40
CA GLY A 3 10.37 35.95 -9.15
C GLY A 3 10.81 35.10 -10.34
N GLY A 4 11.85 34.28 -10.19
CA GLY A 4 12.22 33.22 -11.13
C GLY A 4 11.48 31.91 -10.84
N ARG A 5 11.16 31.15 -11.89
CA ARG A 5 10.64 29.78 -11.78
C ARG A 5 11.75 28.83 -11.34
N LEU A 6 11.46 27.89 -10.45
CA LEU A 6 12.38 26.81 -10.08
C LEU A 6 12.52 25.83 -11.27
N SER A 7 13.75 25.65 -11.74
CA SER A 7 14.11 24.89 -12.93
C SER A 7 14.56 23.47 -12.58
N LEU A 8 13.78 22.47 -12.97
CA LEU A 8 14.03 21.06 -12.71
C LEU A 8 14.43 20.32 -13.98
N LEU A 9 15.58 19.64 -13.94
CA LEU A 9 15.98 18.69 -14.98
C LEU A 9 15.59 17.28 -14.60
N ILE A 10 14.68 16.64 -15.35
CA ILE A 10 14.27 15.26 -15.11
C ILE A 10 14.98 14.35 -16.11
N ILE A 11 16.04 13.66 -15.68
CA ILE A 11 16.78 12.69 -16.50
C ILE A 11 15.93 11.42 -16.62
N GLY A 12 15.70 10.96 -17.85
CA GLY A 12 14.70 9.91 -18.11
C GLY A 12 13.27 10.45 -18.02
N GLY A 13 13.07 11.73 -18.34
CA GLY A 13 11.82 12.47 -18.15
C GLY A 13 10.61 11.96 -18.94
N TYR A 14 10.83 11.20 -20.02
CA TYR A 14 9.76 10.51 -20.78
C TYR A 14 9.73 8.99 -20.51
N GLY A 15 10.49 8.52 -19.52
CA GLY A 15 10.46 7.14 -19.04
C GLY A 15 9.31 6.87 -18.07
N THR A 16 9.23 5.64 -17.55
CA THR A 16 8.14 5.20 -16.67
C THR A 16 7.97 6.06 -15.42
N PHE A 17 9.05 6.38 -14.71
CA PHE A 17 8.98 7.19 -13.49
C PHE A 17 9.14 8.68 -13.76
N GLY A 18 10.15 9.09 -14.56
CA GLY A 18 10.31 10.50 -14.94
C GLY A 18 9.07 11.10 -15.58
N GLY A 19 8.39 10.34 -16.45
CA GLY A 19 7.15 10.78 -17.07
C GLY A 19 5.94 10.81 -16.14
N ARG A 20 5.96 10.07 -15.01
CA ARG A 20 4.94 10.22 -13.97
C ARG A 20 5.22 11.44 -13.11
N LEU A 21 6.48 11.68 -12.75
CA LEU A 21 6.87 12.88 -12.03
C LEU A 21 6.52 14.15 -12.82
N ALA A 22 6.84 14.19 -14.11
CA ALA A 22 6.48 15.30 -15.01
C ALA A 22 4.97 15.54 -15.05
N ARG A 23 4.16 14.47 -14.99
CA ARG A 23 2.69 14.55 -14.92
C ARG A 23 2.18 15.09 -13.59
N LEU A 24 2.84 14.76 -12.47
CA LEU A 24 2.44 15.25 -11.13
C LEU A 24 2.85 16.68 -10.85
N LEU A 25 3.90 17.16 -11.50
CA LEU A 25 4.41 18.53 -11.35
C LEU A 25 3.93 19.47 -12.48
N GLY A 26 3.26 18.93 -13.50
CA GLY A 26 2.82 19.69 -14.67
C GLY A 26 1.78 20.77 -14.35
N ASP A 27 1.10 20.67 -13.21
CA ASP A 27 0.09 21.63 -12.74
C ASP A 27 0.69 22.87 -12.04
N GLU A 28 1.99 22.88 -11.76
CA GLU A 28 2.60 23.90 -10.90
C GLU A 28 3.27 25.04 -11.70
N PRO A 29 2.69 26.27 -11.70
CA PRO A 29 3.16 27.38 -12.53
C PRO A 29 4.49 28.00 -12.13
N ARG A 30 4.96 27.72 -10.91
CA ARG A 30 6.28 28.16 -10.44
C ARG A 30 7.42 27.28 -10.97
N LEU A 31 7.13 26.21 -11.71
CA LEU A 31 8.13 25.28 -12.23
C LEU A 31 8.47 25.50 -13.70
N ARG A 32 9.75 25.30 -14.00
CA ARG A 32 10.30 25.05 -15.35
C ARG A 32 10.78 23.60 -15.37
N LEU A 33 10.09 22.73 -16.10
CA LEU A 33 10.44 21.31 -16.22
C LEU A 33 11.19 21.06 -17.53
N LEU A 34 12.44 20.66 -17.41
CA LEU A 34 13.29 20.20 -18.51
C LEU A 34 13.15 18.67 -18.60
N ILE A 35 12.38 18.20 -19.59
CA ILE A 35 12.13 16.79 -19.82
C ILE A 35 13.28 16.22 -20.65
N ALA A 36 14.13 15.42 -20.01
CA ALA A 36 15.43 15.08 -20.55
C ALA A 36 15.62 13.58 -20.82
N GLY A 37 16.32 13.29 -21.91
CA GLY A 37 16.83 11.96 -22.23
C GLY A 37 17.66 11.97 -23.51
N ARG A 38 18.17 10.79 -23.92
CA ARG A 38 19.07 10.68 -25.08
C ARG A 38 18.42 11.02 -26.41
N SER A 39 17.09 10.96 -26.51
CA SER A 39 16.35 11.24 -27.74
C SER A 39 15.51 12.49 -27.54
N LEU A 40 15.92 13.59 -28.18
CA LEU A 40 15.17 14.85 -28.18
C LEU A 40 13.76 14.67 -28.75
N GLU A 41 13.65 13.96 -29.87
CA GLU A 41 12.37 13.64 -30.53
C GLU A 41 11.36 12.99 -29.55
N LYS A 42 11.78 11.99 -28.78
CA LYS A 42 10.90 11.35 -27.78
C LYS A 42 10.53 12.28 -26.64
N ALA A 43 11.42 13.21 -26.27
CA ALA A 43 11.10 14.22 -25.27
C ALA A 43 10.09 15.24 -25.82
N ASP A 44 10.23 15.65 -27.08
CA ASP A 44 9.29 16.55 -27.77
C ASP A 44 7.90 15.91 -27.89
N ASP A 45 7.82 14.66 -28.37
CA ASP A 45 6.57 13.91 -28.47
C ASP A 45 5.86 13.83 -27.12
N PHE A 46 6.62 13.55 -26.05
CA PHE A 46 6.07 13.47 -24.71
C PHE A 46 5.59 14.83 -24.19
N VAL A 47 6.33 15.91 -24.43
CA VAL A 47 5.90 17.28 -24.08
C VAL A 47 4.64 17.66 -24.85
N ALA A 48 4.52 17.27 -26.13
CA ALA A 48 3.31 17.47 -26.92
C ALA A 48 2.12 16.67 -26.37
N GLU A 49 2.33 15.41 -25.94
CA GLU A 49 1.32 14.59 -25.27
C GLU A 49 0.80 15.27 -23.99
N LEU A 50 1.71 15.79 -23.15
CA LEU A 50 1.33 16.47 -21.91
C LEU A 50 0.47 17.70 -22.17
N ARG A 51 0.76 18.48 -23.23
CA ARG A 51 0.03 19.70 -23.59
C ARG A 51 -1.32 19.47 -24.27
N SER A 52 -1.62 18.25 -24.69
CA SER A 52 -2.87 17.95 -25.38
C SER A 52 -4.09 18.09 -24.45
N PRO A 53 -5.21 18.70 -24.87
CA PRO A 53 -6.46 18.77 -24.09
C PRO A 53 -7.06 17.39 -23.76
N ARG A 54 -6.77 16.38 -24.58
CA ARG A 54 -7.12 14.96 -24.32
C ARG A 54 -6.02 14.21 -23.55
N GLY A 55 -4.93 14.90 -23.24
CA GLY A 55 -3.78 14.39 -22.51
C GLY A 55 -4.07 14.26 -21.02
N TRP A 56 -2.99 14.09 -20.25
CA TRP A 56 -3.08 13.78 -18.81
C TRP A 56 -3.78 14.87 -17.98
N ALA A 57 -3.70 16.15 -18.40
CA ALA A 57 -4.36 17.27 -17.73
C ALA A 57 -5.86 17.00 -17.47
N GLY A 58 -6.58 16.50 -18.49
CA GLY A 58 -7.99 16.14 -18.38
C GLY A 58 -8.30 14.96 -17.43
N ARG A 59 -7.32 14.11 -17.08
CA ARG A 59 -7.50 12.99 -16.12
C ARG A 59 -7.32 13.39 -14.66
N LEU A 60 -6.50 14.41 -14.38
CA LEU A 60 -6.34 14.98 -13.03
C LEU A 60 -7.38 16.08 -12.72
N GLY A 61 -8.28 16.38 -13.67
CA GLY A 61 -9.30 17.42 -13.49
C GLY A 61 -8.76 18.85 -13.61
N SER A 62 -7.56 19.04 -14.17
CA SER A 62 -6.99 20.36 -14.48
C SER A 62 -7.00 20.58 -15.99
N ASN A 63 -7.59 21.69 -16.45
CA ASN A 63 -7.61 22.01 -17.89
C ASN A 63 -6.35 22.73 -18.38
N ASP A 64 -5.47 23.16 -17.47
CA ASP A 64 -4.24 23.89 -17.79
C ASP A 64 -3.01 23.23 -17.14
N LEU A 65 -1.97 22.99 -17.95
CA LEU A 65 -0.62 22.78 -17.42
C LEU A 65 -0.10 24.12 -16.92
N GLY A 66 0.13 24.24 -15.62
CA GLY A 66 0.74 25.44 -15.04
C GLY A 66 2.23 25.54 -15.37
N ALA A 67 2.94 24.41 -15.35
CA ALA A 67 4.40 24.38 -15.47
C ALA A 67 4.88 24.69 -16.89
N TRP A 68 6.03 25.36 -16.98
CA TRP A 68 6.70 25.55 -18.26
C TRP A 68 7.49 24.31 -18.64
N LEU A 69 7.09 23.64 -19.73
CA LEU A 69 7.72 22.41 -20.19
C LEU A 69 8.69 22.67 -21.36
N GLN A 70 9.88 22.08 -21.31
CA GLN A 70 10.84 22.08 -22.42
C GLN A 70 11.46 20.68 -22.58
N ALA A 71 11.42 20.16 -23.80
CA ALA A 71 12.17 18.95 -24.17
C ALA A 71 13.65 19.29 -24.34
N VAL A 72 14.54 18.46 -23.81
CA VAL A 72 15.99 18.64 -23.94
C VAL A 72 16.69 17.30 -24.19
N ALA A 73 17.72 17.32 -25.02
CA ALA A 73 18.64 16.20 -25.14
C ALA A 73 19.59 16.21 -23.94
N PHE A 74 19.70 15.08 -23.25
CA PHE A 74 20.67 14.90 -22.17
C PHE A 74 21.18 13.46 -22.18
N ASP A 75 22.49 13.31 -22.27
CA ASP A 75 23.16 12.03 -22.11
C ASP A 75 23.95 12.02 -20.80
N ARG A 76 23.50 11.15 -19.88
CA ARG A 76 24.13 10.94 -18.58
C ARG A 76 25.55 10.39 -18.67
N ASP A 77 25.90 9.78 -19.80
CA ASP A 77 27.21 9.21 -20.07
C ASP A 77 28.08 10.15 -20.94
N GLY A 78 27.55 11.32 -21.34
CA GLY A 78 28.27 12.35 -22.08
C GLY A 78 28.99 13.37 -21.19
N ASP A 79 29.30 14.54 -21.76
CA ASP A 79 29.92 15.66 -21.02
C ASP A 79 28.89 16.31 -20.09
N LEU A 80 28.91 15.93 -18.82
CA LEU A 80 27.94 16.39 -17.83
C LEU A 80 28.11 17.88 -17.50
N ILE A 81 29.35 18.37 -17.48
CA ILE A 81 29.64 19.76 -17.11
C ILE A 81 29.13 20.71 -18.18
N GLU A 82 29.40 20.42 -19.46
CA GLU A 82 28.89 21.20 -20.58
C GLU A 82 27.35 21.23 -20.59
N GLN A 83 26.74 20.05 -20.51
CA GLN A 83 25.28 19.92 -20.61
C GLN A 83 24.56 20.64 -19.48
N LEU A 84 25.01 20.48 -18.23
CA LEU A 84 24.41 21.12 -17.06
C LEU A 84 24.65 22.64 -17.06
N THR A 85 25.84 23.10 -17.44
CA THR A 85 26.15 24.54 -17.58
C THR A 85 25.25 25.22 -18.61
N ARG A 86 24.96 24.53 -19.73
CA ARG A 86 24.06 25.03 -20.77
C ARG A 86 22.60 25.12 -20.29
N LEU A 87 22.13 24.10 -19.58
CA LEU A 87 20.73 23.97 -19.16
C LEU A 87 20.37 24.82 -17.93
N ARG A 88 21.33 25.02 -17.02
CA ARG A 88 21.20 25.75 -15.74
C ARG A 88 19.96 25.32 -14.93
N PRO A 89 19.83 24.03 -14.57
CA PRO A 89 18.79 23.62 -13.63
C PRO A 89 19.17 24.03 -12.21
N ASP A 90 18.17 24.28 -11.37
CA ASP A 90 18.33 24.44 -9.92
C ASP A 90 18.39 23.08 -9.22
N LEU A 91 17.64 22.10 -9.76
CA LEU A 91 17.56 20.72 -9.26
C LEU A 91 17.63 19.72 -10.41
N VAL A 92 18.46 18.69 -10.27
CA VAL A 92 18.47 17.51 -11.13
C VAL A 92 17.76 16.35 -10.43
N VAL A 93 16.80 15.75 -11.11
CA VAL A 93 16.14 14.51 -10.70
C VAL A 93 16.55 13.37 -11.63
N ASP A 94 17.29 12.39 -11.13
CA ASP A 94 17.65 11.20 -11.90
C ASP A 94 16.57 10.11 -11.78
N ALA A 95 15.84 9.88 -12.88
CA ALA A 95 14.88 8.80 -13.04
C ALA A 95 15.31 7.77 -14.12
N SER A 96 16.60 7.72 -14.46
CA SER A 96 17.15 7.01 -15.63
C SER A 96 17.68 5.59 -15.36
N GLY A 97 17.27 4.97 -14.25
CA GLY A 97 17.71 3.63 -13.81
C GLY A 97 17.65 2.51 -14.89
N PRO A 98 18.28 1.35 -14.64
CA PRO A 98 18.54 0.79 -13.31
C PRO A 98 19.88 1.23 -12.72
N PHE A 99 19.84 1.63 -11.45
CA PHE A 99 21.00 2.14 -10.68
C PHE A 99 22.03 1.05 -10.39
N GLN A 100 21.63 -0.22 -10.42
CA GLN A 100 22.47 -1.40 -10.21
C GLN A 100 23.48 -1.66 -11.33
N SER A 101 23.39 -0.94 -12.46
CA SER A 101 24.27 -1.12 -13.62
C SER A 101 24.99 0.17 -14.04
N PHE A 102 25.04 1.16 -13.16
CA PHE A 102 25.87 2.33 -13.40
C PHE A 102 27.31 1.85 -13.17
N GLY A 103 28.16 1.96 -14.21
CA GLY A 103 29.45 1.26 -14.31
C GLY A 103 30.48 1.64 -13.23
N GLU A 104 31.69 2.03 -13.64
CA GLU A 104 32.79 2.27 -12.68
C GLU A 104 32.61 3.54 -11.85
N ASP A 105 32.01 4.59 -12.43
CA ASP A 105 31.65 5.83 -11.71
C ASP A 105 30.12 5.99 -11.64
N PRO A 106 29.46 5.38 -10.63
CA PRO A 106 28.02 5.49 -10.48
C PRO A 106 27.55 6.90 -10.13
N TYR A 107 28.40 7.72 -9.49
CA TYR A 107 28.01 9.02 -8.95
C TYR A 107 28.43 10.22 -9.80
N LYS A 108 28.91 10.02 -11.04
CA LYS A 108 29.33 11.10 -11.94
C LYS A 108 28.33 12.23 -12.11
N VAL A 109 27.03 11.92 -12.20
CA VAL A 109 25.96 12.94 -12.29
C VAL A 109 25.91 13.76 -11.00
N VAL A 110 25.99 13.11 -9.85
CA VAL A 110 25.99 13.77 -8.52
C VAL A 110 27.20 14.69 -8.38
N ARG A 111 28.40 14.20 -8.71
CA ARG A 111 29.64 14.99 -8.67
C ARG A 111 29.56 16.21 -9.59
N ALA A 112 29.02 16.05 -10.80
CA ALA A 112 28.82 17.16 -11.73
C ALA A 112 27.82 18.21 -11.19
N CYS A 113 26.74 17.76 -10.54
CA CYS A 113 25.79 18.67 -9.88
C CYS A 113 26.48 19.44 -8.74
N ILE A 114 27.23 18.76 -7.86
CA ILE A 114 27.98 19.40 -6.76
C ILE A 114 28.99 20.41 -7.32
N ALA A 115 29.74 20.07 -8.36
CA ALA A 115 30.74 20.95 -8.95
C ALA A 115 30.13 22.28 -9.45
N LEU A 116 28.89 22.22 -9.95
CA LEU A 116 28.15 23.34 -10.53
C LEU A 116 27.14 23.99 -9.57
N ASP A 117 27.18 23.64 -8.28
CA ASP A 117 26.28 24.16 -7.24
C ASP A 117 24.78 23.89 -7.53
N ILE A 118 24.48 22.72 -8.10
CA ILE A 118 23.14 22.25 -8.44
C ILE A 118 22.69 21.18 -7.43
N ASP A 119 21.44 21.28 -6.95
CA ASP A 119 20.86 20.26 -6.08
C ASP A 119 20.56 18.97 -6.85
N TYR A 120 20.64 17.83 -6.15
CA TYR A 120 20.43 16.51 -6.74
C TYR A 120 19.43 15.67 -5.95
N ALA A 121 18.58 14.96 -6.69
CA ALA A 121 17.62 13.98 -6.17
C ALA A 121 17.53 12.77 -7.11
N ASP A 122 17.20 11.59 -6.60
CA ASP A 122 16.90 10.43 -7.44
C ASP A 122 15.84 9.49 -6.84
N LEU A 123 15.41 8.54 -7.67
CA LEU A 123 14.44 7.50 -7.35
C LEU A 123 15.10 6.12 -7.16
N ALA A 124 16.38 6.09 -6.77
CA ALA A 124 17.17 4.88 -6.75
C ALA A 124 16.61 3.82 -5.80
N ASP A 125 16.59 2.57 -6.28
CA ASP A 125 16.19 1.38 -5.53
C ASP A 125 17.38 0.41 -5.33
N SER A 126 18.60 0.84 -5.70
CA SER A 126 19.81 0.04 -5.51
C SER A 126 20.39 0.26 -4.12
N THR A 127 20.48 -0.80 -3.33
CA THR A 127 21.03 -0.77 -1.96
C THR A 127 22.42 -0.14 -1.91
N GLY A 128 23.34 -0.57 -2.77
CA GLY A 128 24.71 -0.06 -2.80
C GLY A 128 24.80 1.41 -3.23
N PHE A 129 23.99 1.82 -4.22
CA PHE A 129 23.95 3.21 -4.68
C PHE A 129 23.38 4.15 -3.62
N VAL A 130 22.24 3.77 -3.02
CA VAL A 130 21.58 4.60 -2.01
C VAL A 130 22.44 4.70 -0.75
N ALA A 131 22.97 3.58 -0.24
CA ALA A 131 23.79 3.60 0.97
C ALA A 131 25.15 4.30 0.77
N GLY A 132 25.71 4.27 -0.45
CA GLY A 132 27.02 4.84 -0.74
C GLY A 132 27.04 6.34 -1.02
N ILE A 133 25.88 6.98 -1.24
CA ILE A 133 25.78 8.42 -1.56
C ILE A 133 26.42 9.32 -0.49
N GLY A 134 26.43 8.86 0.78
CA GLY A 134 27.02 9.58 1.91
C GLY A 134 28.51 9.85 1.77
N GLY A 135 29.21 9.12 0.89
CA GLY A 135 30.62 9.38 0.58
C GLY A 135 30.89 10.76 -0.04
N LEU A 136 29.85 11.44 -0.54
CA LEU A 136 29.94 12.79 -1.13
C LEU A 136 29.49 13.90 -0.18
N ASP A 137 29.20 13.60 1.10
CA ASP A 137 28.58 14.56 2.02
C ASP A 137 29.44 15.81 2.23
N ALA A 138 30.74 15.63 2.49
CA ALA A 138 31.66 16.75 2.70
C ALA A 138 31.75 17.66 1.47
N GLU A 139 31.81 17.08 0.26
CA GLU A 139 31.84 17.83 -1.01
C GLU A 139 30.55 18.64 -1.21
N ALA A 140 29.39 18.02 -0.98
CA ALA A 140 28.08 18.67 -1.11
C ALA A 140 27.89 19.80 -0.08
N ARG A 141 28.27 19.58 1.19
CA ARG A 141 28.20 20.61 2.25
C ARG A 141 29.09 21.81 1.94
N ALA A 142 30.30 21.59 1.44
CA ALA A 142 31.23 22.67 1.08
C ALA A 142 30.65 23.60 -0.01
N LYS A 143 29.79 23.06 -0.88
CA LYS A 143 29.09 23.82 -1.94
C LYS A 143 27.71 24.33 -1.54
N GLY A 144 27.21 23.98 -0.35
CA GLY A 144 25.88 24.38 0.10
C GLY A 144 24.71 23.74 -0.67
N VAL A 145 24.96 22.62 -1.36
CA VAL A 145 23.96 21.84 -2.10
C VAL A 145 23.53 20.60 -1.33
N PHE A 146 22.35 20.07 -1.64
CA PHE A 146 21.94 18.74 -1.17
C PHE A 146 21.99 17.71 -2.29
N ALA A 147 22.27 16.47 -1.93
CA ALA A 147 22.17 15.30 -2.80
C ALA A 147 21.42 14.17 -2.08
N LEU A 148 20.18 13.92 -2.47
CA LEU A 148 19.30 12.95 -1.82
C LEU A 148 19.06 11.73 -2.71
N SER A 149 19.46 10.54 -2.23
CA SER A 149 19.26 9.29 -2.98
C SER A 149 18.13 8.44 -2.41
N GLY A 150 17.27 7.89 -3.27
CA GLY A 150 16.19 7.00 -2.89
C GLY A 150 14.90 7.70 -2.43
N LEU A 151 14.49 8.79 -3.09
CA LEU A 151 13.20 9.49 -2.85
C LEU A 151 11.98 8.71 -3.40
N SER A 152 11.99 7.40 -3.20
CA SER A 152 11.00 6.44 -3.71
C SER A 152 10.24 5.75 -2.58
N SER A 153 9.45 4.72 -2.90
CA SER A 153 8.72 3.93 -1.90
C SER A 153 9.65 3.32 -0.84
N LEU A 154 10.84 2.90 -1.27
CA LEU A 154 11.92 2.38 -0.44
C LEU A 154 13.20 3.15 -0.80
N PRO A 155 13.85 3.88 0.13
CA PRO A 155 13.56 3.99 1.56
C PRO A 155 12.68 5.18 1.99
N ALA A 156 12.42 6.19 1.14
CA ALA A 156 11.83 7.44 1.66
C ALA A 156 10.45 7.26 2.32
N LEU A 157 9.49 6.62 1.63
CA LEU A 157 8.15 6.40 2.20
C LEU A 157 8.16 5.38 3.34
N SER A 158 8.95 4.30 3.25
CA SER A 158 9.01 3.30 4.30
C SER A 158 9.59 3.84 5.60
N PHE A 159 10.62 4.68 5.54
CA PHE A 159 11.18 5.35 6.72
C PHE A 159 10.25 6.42 7.26
N ALA A 160 9.54 7.16 6.40
CA ALA A 160 8.51 8.10 6.84
C ALA A 160 7.40 7.38 7.64
N ALA A 161 6.94 6.22 7.14
CA ALA A 161 5.96 5.39 7.83
C ALA A 161 6.52 4.81 9.16
N LEU A 162 7.76 4.34 9.18
CA LEU A 162 8.42 3.86 10.39
C LEU A 162 8.54 4.96 11.45
N ALA A 163 8.95 6.16 11.04
CA ALA A 163 9.08 7.33 11.92
C ALA A 163 7.73 7.72 12.55
N ALA A 164 6.63 7.63 11.80
CA ALA A 164 5.29 7.88 12.33
C ALA A 164 4.83 6.83 13.37
N MET A 165 5.30 5.59 13.27
CA MET A 165 5.00 4.52 14.23
C MET A 165 5.94 4.51 15.44
N ALA A 166 7.18 5.00 15.28
CA ALA A 166 8.23 4.94 16.30
C ALA A 166 7.81 5.44 17.70
N PRO A 167 7.00 6.51 17.87
CA PRO A 167 6.60 7.01 19.18
C PRO A 167 5.85 5.99 20.07
N GLN A 168 5.29 4.93 19.48
CA GLN A 168 4.58 3.87 20.19
C GLN A 168 5.54 2.88 20.89
N PHE A 169 6.81 2.85 20.48
CA PHE A 169 7.81 1.90 20.96
C PHE A 169 8.77 2.57 21.95
N SER A 170 9.11 1.84 23.01
CA SER A 170 10.34 2.11 23.79
C SER A 170 11.56 1.47 23.11
N ARG A 171 11.35 0.34 22.42
CA ARG A 171 12.38 -0.41 21.69
C ARG A 171 11.76 -1.12 20.49
N ILE A 172 12.38 -1.02 19.34
CA ILE A 172 11.98 -1.73 18.12
C ILE A 172 12.93 -2.93 17.91
N ASP A 173 12.37 -4.14 17.94
CA ASP A 173 13.12 -5.39 17.78
C ASP A 173 13.10 -5.91 16.34
N SER A 174 12.06 -5.61 15.58
CA SER A 174 11.93 -6.09 14.20
C SER A 174 11.28 -5.05 13.31
N VAL A 175 11.75 -4.95 12.08
CA VAL A 175 11.13 -4.14 11.03
C VAL A 175 10.98 -4.96 9.76
N ALA A 176 9.79 -4.98 9.21
CA ALA A 176 9.51 -5.59 7.92
C ALA A 176 8.78 -4.62 7.00
N ALA A 177 9.16 -4.57 5.73
CA ALA A 177 8.46 -3.79 4.72
C ALA A 177 8.16 -4.65 3.49
N GLY A 178 7.19 -4.21 2.69
CA GLY A 178 7.01 -4.84 1.39
C GLY A 178 6.03 -4.13 0.48
N ILE A 179 6.24 -4.34 -0.82
CA ILE A 179 5.43 -3.76 -1.89
C ILE A 179 4.69 -4.88 -2.62
N ALA A 180 3.40 -4.67 -2.83
CA ALA A 180 2.52 -5.55 -3.59
C ALA A 180 1.93 -4.77 -4.77
N PRO A 181 2.57 -4.76 -5.94
CA PRO A 181 1.99 -4.08 -7.11
C PRO A 181 0.66 -4.73 -7.49
N SER A 182 -0.24 -3.93 -8.09
CA SER A 182 -1.45 -4.47 -8.70
C SER A 182 -1.10 -5.46 -9.82
N ALA A 183 -1.89 -6.53 -9.96
CA ALA A 183 -1.71 -7.52 -11.02
C ALA A 183 -1.81 -6.91 -12.43
N HIS A 184 -2.47 -5.76 -12.57
CA HIS A 184 -2.68 -5.06 -13.85
C HIS A 184 -1.58 -4.02 -14.16
N VAL A 185 -0.66 -3.77 -13.23
CA VAL A 185 0.44 -2.82 -13.46
C VAL A 185 1.43 -3.42 -14.44
N LYS A 186 1.70 -2.67 -15.52
CA LYS A 186 2.75 -3.02 -16.48
C LYS A 186 4.12 -2.73 -15.89
N ILE A 187 4.74 -3.76 -15.31
CA ILE A 187 6.09 -3.67 -14.75
C ILE A 187 7.09 -3.41 -15.90
N GLY A 188 7.94 -2.40 -15.72
CA GLY A 188 8.98 -2.02 -16.69
C GLY A 188 10.16 -3.00 -16.69
N LEU A 189 10.81 -3.15 -17.85
CA LEU A 189 11.88 -4.14 -18.03
C LEU A 189 13.08 -3.88 -17.11
N ASN A 190 13.37 -2.63 -16.77
CA ASN A 190 14.48 -2.28 -15.87
C ASN A 190 14.25 -2.80 -14.45
N VAL A 191 13.01 -2.74 -13.96
CA VAL A 191 12.62 -3.31 -12.65
C VAL A 191 12.78 -4.84 -12.69
N VAL A 192 12.29 -5.49 -13.75
CA VAL A 192 12.43 -6.96 -13.89
C VAL A 192 13.90 -7.37 -13.96
N ARG A 193 14.75 -6.60 -14.66
CA ARG A 193 16.20 -6.84 -14.75
C ARG A 193 16.89 -6.69 -13.39
N ALA A 194 16.53 -5.67 -12.62
CA ALA A 194 17.05 -5.47 -11.27
C ALA A 194 16.69 -6.67 -10.38
N ILE A 195 15.40 -7.03 -10.31
CA ILE A 195 14.91 -8.19 -9.54
C ILE A 195 15.61 -9.50 -9.96
N SER A 196 15.75 -9.72 -11.27
CA SER A 196 16.37 -10.93 -11.82
C SER A 196 17.88 -11.01 -11.56
N SER A 197 18.55 -9.89 -11.26
CA SER A 197 20.00 -9.86 -11.03
C SER A 197 20.42 -10.42 -9.67
N TYR A 198 19.57 -10.33 -8.64
CA TYR A 198 19.80 -10.87 -7.30
C TYR A 198 18.95 -12.11 -6.98
N ALA A 199 18.07 -12.54 -7.89
CA ALA A 199 17.27 -13.76 -7.74
C ALA A 199 18.16 -14.99 -7.44
N GLY A 200 17.91 -15.64 -6.31
CA GLY A 200 18.66 -16.82 -5.84
C GLY A 200 20.03 -16.51 -5.25
N LYS A 201 20.44 -15.24 -5.18
CA LYS A 201 21.71 -14.79 -4.61
C LYS A 201 21.56 -14.37 -3.14
N PRO A 202 22.67 -14.31 -2.37
CA PRO A 202 22.66 -13.75 -1.02
C PRO A 202 22.19 -12.29 -1.01
N VAL A 203 21.29 -11.96 -0.08
CA VAL A 203 20.83 -10.59 0.22
C VAL A 203 21.15 -10.31 1.68
N ALA A 204 21.77 -9.17 1.97
CA ALA A 204 22.11 -8.77 3.34
C ALA A 204 20.83 -8.55 4.15
N VAL A 205 20.75 -9.19 5.32
CA VAL A 205 19.64 -9.05 6.27
C VAL A 205 20.19 -9.06 7.69
N LEU A 206 19.42 -8.55 8.65
CA LEU A 206 19.69 -8.72 10.06
C LEU A 206 18.89 -9.92 10.60
N ARG A 207 19.55 -10.80 11.36
CA ARG A 207 18.90 -11.89 12.11
C ARG A 207 19.53 -11.99 13.49
N GLU A 208 18.69 -12.02 14.53
CA GLU A 208 19.14 -12.07 15.94
C GLU A 208 20.19 -10.99 16.27
N GLY A 209 19.99 -9.78 15.72
CA GLY A 209 20.86 -8.63 15.93
C GLY A 209 22.21 -8.71 15.20
N ARG A 210 22.42 -9.72 14.35
CA ARG A 210 23.67 -9.95 13.63
C ARG A 210 23.49 -9.85 12.11
N PRO A 211 24.47 -9.29 11.38
CA PRO A 211 24.49 -9.37 9.93
C PRO A 211 24.44 -10.83 9.46
N ALA A 212 23.50 -11.12 8.55
CA ALA A 212 23.26 -12.43 7.99
C ALA A 212 22.97 -12.31 6.48
N ALA A 213 22.88 -13.47 5.81
CA ALA A 213 22.54 -13.55 4.40
C ALA A 213 21.22 -14.30 4.22
N GLY A 214 20.20 -13.60 3.72
CA GLY A 214 18.97 -14.18 3.21
C GLY A 214 19.11 -14.61 1.75
N SER A 215 18.14 -15.37 1.25
CA SER A 215 18.11 -15.79 -0.16
C SER A 215 17.10 -14.98 -0.97
N GLY A 216 17.60 -14.18 -1.92
CA GLY A 216 16.77 -13.31 -2.76
C GLY A 216 15.73 -14.09 -3.56
N LEU A 217 14.47 -13.64 -3.50
CA LEU A 217 13.28 -14.27 -4.08
C LEU A 217 13.01 -15.70 -3.62
N ILE A 218 13.58 -16.13 -2.48
CA ILE A 218 13.37 -17.46 -1.91
C ILE A 218 12.84 -17.36 -0.49
N ASP A 219 13.54 -16.62 0.37
CA ASP A 219 13.07 -16.39 1.75
C ASP A 219 11.79 -15.56 1.68
N ASP A 220 10.79 -15.91 2.47
CA ASP A 220 9.46 -15.32 2.36
C ASP A 220 8.78 -15.04 3.70
N MET A 221 7.83 -14.12 3.65
CA MET A 221 6.92 -13.83 4.76
C MET A 221 5.49 -13.70 4.22
N ARG A 222 4.52 -14.31 4.90
CA ARG A 222 3.11 -14.13 4.57
C ARG A 222 2.53 -12.89 5.23
N VAL A 223 1.93 -12.00 4.45
CA VAL A 223 1.35 -10.75 4.92
C VAL A 223 -0.01 -10.51 4.30
N THR A 224 -0.87 -9.83 5.05
CA THR A 224 -2.14 -9.26 4.62
C THR A 224 -2.01 -7.76 4.77
N ILE A 225 -2.01 -7.01 3.66
CA ILE A 225 -1.99 -5.55 3.69
C ILE A 225 -3.42 -5.08 3.95
N ALA A 226 -3.61 -4.38 5.06
CA ALA A 226 -4.94 -4.04 5.57
C ALA A 226 -4.93 -2.63 6.15
N PRO A 227 -5.04 -1.55 5.36
CA PRO A 227 -5.26 -0.23 5.93
C PRO A 227 -6.57 -0.23 6.75
N PRO A 228 -6.63 0.48 7.88
CA PRO A 228 -7.87 0.73 8.60
C PRO A 228 -8.98 1.28 7.69
N GLY A 229 -10.22 0.80 7.86
CA GLY A 229 -11.41 1.34 7.21
C GLY A 229 -11.66 0.92 5.76
N VAL A 230 -10.80 0.11 5.15
CA VAL A 230 -11.00 -0.40 3.77
C VAL A 230 -10.82 -1.91 3.68
N ALA A 231 -11.37 -2.52 2.62
CA ALA A 231 -11.21 -3.95 2.41
C ALA A 231 -9.72 -4.32 2.21
N PRO A 232 -9.17 -5.29 2.96
CA PRO A 232 -7.77 -5.66 2.84
C PRO A 232 -7.46 -6.33 1.49
N LEU A 233 -6.18 -6.37 1.14
CA LEU A 233 -5.71 -7.21 0.03
C LEU A 233 -5.80 -8.70 0.42
N ALA A 234 -5.86 -9.57 -0.58
CA ALA A 234 -5.74 -11.00 -0.35
C ALA A 234 -4.35 -11.29 0.24
N SER A 235 -4.33 -12.09 1.31
CA SER A 235 -3.09 -12.52 1.95
C SER A 235 -2.19 -13.25 0.96
N ARG A 236 -0.92 -12.90 0.96
CA ARG A 236 0.04 -13.36 -0.03
C ARG A 236 1.43 -13.49 0.56
N ASN A 237 2.28 -14.29 -0.07
CA ASN A 237 3.67 -14.38 0.33
C ASN A 237 4.42 -13.21 -0.30
N PHE A 238 5.29 -12.58 0.48
CA PHE A 238 6.27 -11.61 0.03
C PHE A 238 7.61 -12.31 -0.03
N LEU A 239 8.31 -12.23 -1.15
CA LEU A 239 9.65 -12.80 -1.28
C LEU A 239 10.69 -11.74 -1.01
N LEU A 240 11.77 -12.09 -0.31
CA LEU A 240 12.88 -11.20 0.04
C LEU A 240 13.48 -10.55 -1.22
N VAL A 241 13.64 -9.24 -1.19
CA VAL A 241 14.29 -8.46 -2.24
C VAL A 241 15.49 -7.71 -1.69
N ASP A 242 16.48 -7.46 -2.54
CA ASP A 242 17.54 -6.50 -2.24
C ASP A 242 16.98 -5.08 -2.39
N ALA A 243 16.92 -4.35 -1.27
CA ALA A 243 16.36 -2.99 -1.20
C ALA A 243 17.13 -2.14 -0.18
N PRO A 244 17.21 -0.81 -0.38
CA PRO A 244 18.00 0.08 0.47
C PRO A 244 17.67 -0.02 1.97
N ASP A 245 16.41 -0.22 2.32
CA ASP A 245 15.94 -0.40 3.70
C ASP A 245 16.75 -1.43 4.48
N LEU A 246 17.15 -2.54 3.85
CA LEU A 246 17.89 -3.60 4.52
C LEU A 246 19.28 -3.13 5.00
N ALA A 247 19.90 -2.21 4.27
CA ALA A 247 21.19 -1.62 4.65
C ALA A 247 21.03 -0.44 5.62
N LEU A 248 19.94 0.33 5.47
CA LEU A 248 19.73 1.56 6.23
C LEU A 248 19.10 1.33 7.61
N LEU A 249 18.19 0.35 7.75
CA LEU A 249 17.47 0.11 9.01
C LEU A 249 18.40 -0.17 10.21
N PRO A 250 19.44 -1.02 10.11
CA PRO A 250 20.35 -1.25 11.23
C PRO A 250 21.12 -0.01 11.68
N GLN A 251 21.27 0.99 10.80
CA GLN A 251 21.96 2.25 11.10
C GLN A 251 21.04 3.25 11.83
N HIS A 252 19.72 3.16 11.59
CA HIS A 252 18.73 4.12 12.11
C HIS A 252 17.93 3.60 13.31
N VAL A 253 17.91 2.28 13.54
CA VAL A 253 17.14 1.64 14.61
C VAL A 253 18.08 0.88 15.54
N PRO A 254 18.52 1.50 16.66
CA PRO A 254 19.38 0.84 17.63
C PRO A 254 18.74 -0.41 18.24
N GLY A 255 19.51 -1.49 18.40
CA GLY A 255 19.05 -2.71 19.04
C GLY A 255 18.14 -3.61 18.18
N LEU A 256 17.97 -3.27 16.90
CA LEU A 256 17.19 -4.06 15.95
C LEU A 256 17.67 -5.51 15.90
N GLN A 257 16.74 -6.47 15.93
CA GLN A 257 17.04 -7.90 15.93
C GLN A 257 16.82 -8.53 14.55
N SER A 258 15.81 -8.09 13.80
CA SER A 258 15.53 -8.66 12.48
C SER A 258 14.98 -7.66 11.48
N THR A 259 15.32 -7.89 10.20
CA THR A 259 14.84 -7.08 9.07
C THR A 259 14.30 -7.96 7.96
N PHE A 260 13.24 -7.50 7.29
CA PHE A 260 12.76 -8.11 6.06
C PHE A 260 12.22 -7.05 5.09
N THR A 261 12.62 -7.10 3.83
CA THR A 261 12.00 -6.28 2.78
C THR A 261 11.64 -7.17 1.61
N GLY A 262 10.39 -7.14 1.17
CA GLY A 262 9.91 -8.11 0.19
C GLY A 262 8.94 -7.58 -0.85
N VAL A 263 8.67 -8.41 -1.87
CA VAL A 263 7.69 -8.14 -2.92
C VAL A 263 6.63 -9.23 -2.98
N GLY A 264 5.35 -8.83 -3.07
CA GLY A 264 4.18 -9.70 -3.08
C GLY A 264 3.30 -9.48 -4.31
N THR A 265 3.66 -10.11 -5.43
CA THR A 265 2.96 -10.03 -6.72
C THR A 265 1.78 -11.01 -6.84
N GLU A 266 0.82 -10.66 -7.70
CA GLU A 266 -0.20 -11.58 -8.19
C GLU A 266 -0.03 -11.81 -9.70
N PRO A 267 -0.36 -13.02 -10.21
CA PRO A 267 -0.85 -14.18 -9.47
C PRO A 267 0.26 -14.90 -8.69
N GLN A 268 -0.05 -15.37 -7.48
CA GLN A 268 0.90 -16.05 -6.59
C GLN A 268 1.52 -17.33 -7.19
N ALA A 269 0.86 -17.95 -8.18
CA ALA A 269 1.43 -19.08 -8.91
C ALA A 269 2.68 -18.67 -9.71
N LEU A 270 2.65 -17.52 -10.41
CA LEU A 270 3.81 -17.02 -11.16
C LEU A 270 4.95 -16.63 -10.22
N GLN A 271 4.64 -16.03 -9.08
CA GLN A 271 5.64 -15.72 -8.06
C GLN A 271 6.31 -16.99 -7.49
N ARG A 272 5.55 -18.06 -7.27
CA ARG A 272 6.13 -19.36 -6.84
C ARG A 272 7.06 -19.94 -7.89
N LEU A 273 6.70 -19.85 -9.18
CA LEU A 273 7.58 -20.26 -10.28
C LEU A 273 8.88 -19.44 -10.29
N LEU A 274 8.80 -18.13 -10.07
CA LEU A 274 9.99 -17.28 -9.93
C LEU A 274 10.87 -17.72 -8.74
N GLY A 275 10.28 -18.05 -7.59
CA GLY A 275 11.01 -18.58 -6.44
C GLY A 275 11.66 -19.95 -6.71
N LEU A 276 11.00 -20.83 -7.47
CA LEU A 276 11.60 -22.09 -7.92
C LEU A 276 12.77 -21.85 -8.87
N ALA A 277 12.65 -20.93 -9.83
CA ALA A 277 13.75 -20.54 -10.72
C ALA A 277 14.91 -19.92 -9.93
N ALA A 278 14.64 -19.11 -8.92
CA ALA A 278 15.66 -18.56 -8.03
C ALA A 278 16.40 -19.67 -7.26
N ARG A 279 15.71 -20.75 -6.85
CA ARG A 279 16.37 -21.92 -6.24
C ARG A 279 17.34 -22.62 -7.18
N LEU A 280 17.07 -22.66 -8.49
CA LEU A 280 18.02 -23.20 -9.46
C LEU A 280 19.32 -22.37 -9.50
N VAL A 281 19.22 -21.05 -9.35
CA VAL A 281 20.40 -20.19 -9.21
C VAL A 281 21.14 -20.46 -7.91
N ARG A 282 20.41 -20.57 -6.79
CA ARG A 282 21.00 -20.89 -5.47
C ARG A 282 21.74 -22.24 -5.47
N LEU A 283 21.20 -23.25 -6.17
CA LEU A 283 21.81 -24.56 -6.35
C LEU A 283 22.91 -24.59 -7.43
N ARG A 284 23.26 -23.43 -8.00
CA ARG A 284 24.27 -23.27 -9.07
C ARG A 284 23.96 -24.04 -10.36
N LEU A 285 22.69 -24.41 -10.58
CA LEU A 285 22.22 -25.01 -11.84
C LEU A 285 22.03 -23.96 -12.94
N LEU A 286 21.81 -22.70 -12.55
CA LEU A 286 21.79 -21.54 -13.45
C LEU A 286 22.67 -20.43 -12.86
N PRO A 287 23.43 -19.67 -13.66
CA PRO A 287 24.27 -18.58 -13.13
C PRO A 287 23.45 -17.34 -12.73
N SER A 288 22.33 -17.08 -13.41
CA SER A 288 21.49 -15.89 -13.20
C SER A 288 20.15 -16.02 -13.91
N LEU A 289 19.11 -15.35 -13.39
CA LEU A 289 17.83 -15.20 -14.08
C LEU A 289 17.78 -13.99 -15.02
N ARG A 290 18.80 -13.11 -14.98
CA ARG A 290 18.85 -11.88 -15.80
C ARG A 290 18.60 -12.09 -17.30
N PRO A 291 19.12 -13.14 -17.97
CA PRO A 291 18.82 -13.39 -19.38
C PRO A 291 17.33 -13.59 -19.68
N PHE A 292 16.55 -14.07 -18.72
CA PHE A 292 15.12 -14.36 -18.86
C PHE A 292 14.23 -13.14 -18.57
N SER A 293 14.80 -11.96 -18.30
CA SER A 293 14.03 -10.77 -17.88
C SER A 293 12.89 -10.39 -18.84
N ARG A 294 13.08 -10.57 -20.15
CA ARG A 294 12.02 -10.30 -21.14
C ARG A 294 10.87 -11.30 -21.03
N VAL A 295 11.17 -12.58 -20.91
CA VAL A 295 10.16 -13.65 -20.76
C VAL A 295 9.38 -13.45 -19.46
N LEU A 296 10.08 -13.12 -18.36
CA LEU A 296 9.46 -12.81 -17.07
C LEU A 296 8.51 -11.60 -17.17
N GLN A 297 8.93 -10.56 -17.89
CA GLN A 297 8.10 -9.38 -18.13
C GLN A 297 6.84 -9.73 -18.93
N GLU A 298 6.98 -10.40 -20.06
CA GLU A 298 5.84 -10.80 -20.90
C GLU A 298 4.87 -11.71 -20.15
N ALA A 299 5.39 -12.65 -19.36
CA ALA A 299 4.56 -13.49 -18.50
C ALA A 299 3.77 -12.66 -17.48
N SER A 300 4.40 -11.65 -16.85
CA SER A 300 3.70 -10.77 -15.90
C SER A 300 2.56 -9.99 -16.55
N HIS A 301 2.72 -9.56 -17.81
CA HIS A 301 1.68 -8.82 -18.54
C HIS A 301 0.58 -9.73 -19.06
N ARG A 302 0.93 -10.93 -19.54
CA ARG A 302 -0.02 -11.89 -20.10
C ARG A 302 -0.93 -12.52 -19.04
N PHE A 303 -0.40 -12.73 -17.84
CA PHE A 303 -1.11 -13.37 -16.73
C PHE A 303 -1.52 -12.35 -15.66
N ALA A 304 -1.94 -11.14 -16.06
CA ALA A 304 -2.47 -10.08 -15.21
C ALA A 304 -3.84 -10.44 -14.59
N LEU A 305 -3.87 -11.51 -13.80
CA LEU A 305 -5.05 -12.03 -13.11
C LEU A 305 -5.03 -11.56 -11.66
N GLY A 306 -6.07 -10.87 -11.23
CA GLY A 306 -6.21 -10.38 -9.87
C GLY A 306 -7.04 -9.11 -9.80
N ALA A 307 -7.22 -8.60 -8.59
CA ALA A 307 -7.86 -7.30 -8.38
C ALA A 307 -6.96 -6.18 -8.91
N HIS A 308 -7.57 -5.11 -9.42
CA HIS A 308 -6.85 -3.89 -9.80
C HIS A 308 -6.52 -3.05 -8.55
N ARG A 309 -5.81 -3.66 -7.59
CA ARG A 309 -5.43 -3.06 -6.30
C ARG A 309 -4.00 -3.49 -5.96
N GLY A 310 -3.16 -2.52 -5.64
CA GLY A 310 -1.82 -2.71 -5.10
C GLY A 310 -1.75 -2.26 -3.66
N GLY A 311 -0.60 -2.43 -3.02
CA GLY A 311 -0.38 -1.93 -1.68
C GLY A 311 1.07 -1.96 -1.25
N MET A 312 1.31 -1.41 -0.08
CA MET A 312 2.59 -1.41 0.60
C MET A 312 2.34 -1.57 2.10
N PHE A 313 3.27 -2.17 2.83
CA PHE A 313 3.25 -2.17 4.28
C PHE A 313 4.63 -1.86 4.86
N VAL A 314 4.63 -1.30 6.07
CA VAL A 314 5.76 -1.26 6.99
C VAL A 314 5.25 -1.76 8.33
N ARG A 315 5.93 -2.73 8.92
CA ARG A 315 5.58 -3.35 10.19
C ARG A 315 6.76 -3.27 11.13
N ALA A 316 6.52 -2.80 12.34
CA ALA A 316 7.48 -2.79 13.44
C ALA A 316 6.94 -3.65 14.59
N GLY A 317 7.81 -4.45 15.20
CA GLY A 317 7.51 -5.23 16.40
C GLY A 317 8.53 -4.94 17.49
N GLY A 318 8.09 -4.87 18.74
CA GLY A 318 8.96 -4.50 19.85
C GLY A 318 8.21 -4.34 21.17
N LEU A 319 8.72 -3.45 22.01
CA LEU A 319 8.13 -3.14 23.32
C LEU A 319 7.60 -1.71 23.36
N ASP A 320 6.49 -1.51 24.06
CA ASP A 320 6.00 -0.18 24.42
C ASP A 320 6.71 0.39 25.67
N ARG A 321 6.29 1.56 26.15
CA ARG A 321 6.87 2.22 27.33
C ARG A 321 6.61 1.48 28.64
N ASP A 322 5.60 0.62 28.68
CA ASP A 322 5.23 -0.19 29.84
C ASP A 322 5.89 -1.59 29.79
N GLY A 323 6.72 -1.84 28.78
CA GLY A 323 7.40 -3.12 28.57
C GLY A 323 6.52 -4.20 27.93
N ARG A 324 5.32 -3.86 27.44
CA ARG A 324 4.40 -4.79 26.78
C ARG A 324 4.81 -5.02 25.33
N ARG A 325 4.59 -6.24 24.83
CA ARG A 325 4.84 -6.58 23.42
C ARG A 325 3.76 -5.97 22.53
N ILE A 326 4.22 -5.18 21.55
CA ILE A 326 3.36 -4.54 20.56
C ILE A 326 3.86 -4.80 19.14
N THR A 327 2.91 -4.87 18.21
CA THR A 327 3.17 -4.83 16.78
C THR A 327 2.40 -3.65 16.19
N SER A 328 3.10 -2.75 15.51
CA SER A 328 2.50 -1.67 14.75
C SER A 328 2.71 -1.92 13.26
N SER A 329 1.69 -1.70 12.44
CA SER A 329 1.84 -1.68 10.98
C SER A 329 1.22 -0.45 10.36
N TRP A 330 1.95 0.18 9.44
CA TRP A 330 1.40 1.12 8.50
C TRP A 330 1.13 0.35 7.20
N ASP A 331 -0.11 0.40 6.75
CA ASP A 331 -0.58 -0.30 5.57
C ASP A 331 -1.16 0.71 4.58
N LEU A 332 -0.89 0.51 3.29
CA LEU A 332 -1.38 1.32 2.19
C LEU A 332 -1.99 0.43 1.11
N ILE A 333 -3.15 0.82 0.59
CA ILE A 333 -3.74 0.24 -0.62
C ILE A 333 -3.96 1.36 -1.64
N ALA A 334 -3.61 1.06 -2.89
CA ALA A 334 -3.90 1.90 -4.05
C ALA A 334 -4.80 1.15 -5.03
N GLU A 335 -5.84 1.82 -5.52
CA GLU A 335 -6.80 1.23 -6.45
C GLU A 335 -6.62 1.77 -7.88
N GLY A 336 -6.90 0.92 -8.86
CA GLY A 336 -6.77 1.29 -10.28
C GLY A 336 -5.33 1.65 -10.66
N ASP A 337 -5.20 2.70 -11.46
CA ASP A 337 -3.95 3.13 -12.09
C ASP A 337 -3.11 4.10 -11.24
N ASP A 338 -3.50 4.32 -9.97
CA ASP A 338 -2.86 5.31 -9.10
C ASP A 338 -1.61 4.78 -8.38
N GLY A 339 -1.59 3.48 -8.04
CA GLY A 339 -0.45 2.85 -7.38
C GLY A 339 0.92 3.07 -8.06
N PRO A 340 1.02 3.03 -9.40
CA PRO A 340 2.25 3.34 -10.12
C PRO A 340 2.85 4.74 -9.92
N PHE A 341 2.11 5.70 -9.35
CA PHE A 341 2.62 7.03 -9.02
C PHE A 341 3.33 7.10 -7.67
N ILE A 342 3.05 6.18 -6.74
CA ILE A 342 3.64 6.20 -5.39
C ILE A 342 5.16 6.36 -5.39
N PRO A 343 5.94 5.66 -6.26
CA PRO A 343 7.39 5.79 -6.26
C PRO A 343 7.92 7.19 -6.58
N VAL A 344 7.14 8.06 -7.23
CA VAL A 344 7.59 9.42 -7.58
C VAL A 344 7.10 10.49 -6.61
N ILE A 345 6.23 10.14 -5.66
CA ILE A 345 5.64 11.09 -4.71
C ILE A 345 6.71 11.69 -3.78
N GLY A 346 7.77 10.95 -3.45
CA GLY A 346 8.85 11.49 -2.62
C GLY A 346 9.52 12.70 -3.26
N VAL A 347 9.86 12.61 -4.54
CA VAL A 347 10.41 13.76 -5.28
C VAL A 347 9.38 14.87 -5.42
N GLU A 348 8.12 14.53 -5.69
CA GLU A 348 7.06 15.53 -5.80
C GLU A 348 6.91 16.36 -4.50
N ALA A 349 6.87 15.68 -3.35
CA ALA A 349 6.79 16.31 -2.04
C ALA A 349 8.02 17.18 -1.74
N LEU A 350 9.23 16.69 -2.06
CA LEU A 350 10.47 17.48 -1.95
C LEU A 350 10.39 18.78 -2.75
N VAL A 351 9.93 18.71 -4.00
CA VAL A 351 9.83 19.88 -4.89
C VAL A 351 8.79 20.87 -4.38
N ARG A 352 7.63 20.40 -3.94
CA ARG A 352 6.58 21.28 -3.39
C ARG A 352 7.03 21.98 -2.10
N ARG A 353 7.74 21.28 -1.20
CA ARG A 353 8.36 21.89 -0.02
C ARG A 353 9.38 22.97 -0.37
N GLN A 354 10.21 22.75 -1.39
CA GLN A 354 11.15 23.78 -1.85
C GLN A 354 10.44 25.02 -2.41
N LEU A 355 9.33 24.85 -3.11
CA LEU A 355 8.50 25.97 -3.59
C LEU A 355 7.84 26.76 -2.44
N GLU A 356 7.73 26.17 -1.27
CA GLU A 356 7.28 26.81 -0.02
C GLU A 356 8.46 27.42 0.78
N GLY A 357 9.68 27.34 0.26
CA GLY A 357 10.89 27.84 0.91
C GLY A 357 11.53 26.87 1.90
N ILE A 358 11.04 25.63 1.97
CA ILE A 358 11.58 24.57 2.84
C ILE A 358 12.55 23.72 2.02
N ARG A 359 13.84 24.06 2.10
CA ARG A 359 14.92 23.30 1.45
C ARG A 359 15.53 22.27 2.42
N PRO A 360 15.91 21.06 1.96
CA PRO A 360 16.70 20.14 2.75
C PRO A 360 18.02 20.76 3.22
N GLU A 361 18.57 20.23 4.31
CA GLU A 361 19.93 20.58 4.72
C GLU A 361 20.94 20.17 3.65
N SER A 362 21.96 21.02 3.45
CA SER A 362 23.07 20.72 2.56
C SER A 362 23.80 19.45 2.99
N GLY A 363 24.36 18.73 2.01
CA GLY A 363 25.01 17.44 2.21
C GLY A 363 24.42 16.33 1.34
N ALA A 364 25.12 15.20 1.30
CA ALA A 364 24.77 14.04 0.49
C ALA A 364 24.39 12.88 1.41
N ARG A 365 23.18 12.33 1.25
CA ARG A 365 22.67 11.27 2.12
C ARG A 365 21.52 10.49 1.49
N PRO A 366 21.23 9.26 1.97
CA PRO A 366 19.98 8.58 1.67
C PRO A 366 18.78 9.45 2.06
N ALA A 367 17.69 9.37 1.31
CA ALA A 367 16.47 10.12 1.58
C ALA A 367 15.63 9.54 2.75
N ALA A 368 16.17 8.55 3.46
CA ALA A 368 15.57 7.96 4.64
C ALA A 368 15.44 9.02 5.75
N GLY A 369 14.20 9.38 6.11
CA GLY A 369 13.92 10.38 7.15
C GLY A 369 13.86 11.83 6.67
N GLU A 370 14.04 12.13 5.38
CA GLU A 370 13.96 13.50 4.85
C GLU A 370 12.52 14.04 4.77
N LEU A 371 11.57 13.13 4.56
CA LEU A 371 10.15 13.42 4.39
C LEU A 371 9.34 12.78 5.51
N SER A 372 8.33 13.50 5.99
CA SER A 372 7.38 12.97 6.96
C SER A 372 6.30 12.14 6.29
N LEU A 373 5.61 11.27 7.02
CA LEU A 373 4.46 10.53 6.47
C LEU A 373 3.36 11.50 6.00
N ALA A 374 3.18 12.62 6.69
CA ALA A 374 2.21 13.65 6.34
C ALA A 374 2.49 14.29 4.96
N ASP A 375 3.77 14.44 4.57
CA ASP A 375 4.16 14.93 3.24
C ASP A 375 3.62 14.00 2.14
N PHE A 376 3.69 12.69 2.35
CA PHE A 376 3.15 11.68 1.42
C PHE A 376 1.62 11.62 1.47
N GLU A 377 1.02 11.68 2.66
CA GLU A 377 -0.45 11.62 2.83
C GLU A 377 -1.16 12.82 2.19
N ALA A 378 -0.54 14.01 2.20
CA ALA A 378 -1.02 15.16 1.45
C ALA A 378 -1.12 14.87 -0.05
N ALA A 379 -0.11 14.19 -0.62
CA ALA A 379 -0.12 13.78 -2.02
C ALA A 379 -1.12 12.66 -2.30
N PHE A 380 -1.31 11.69 -1.38
CA PHE A 380 -2.25 10.58 -1.55
C PHE A 380 -3.70 11.03 -1.77
N ARG A 381 -4.10 12.20 -1.23
CA ARG A 381 -5.47 12.73 -1.35
C ARG A 381 -5.97 12.92 -2.79
N ARG A 382 -5.07 13.08 -3.77
CA ARG A 382 -5.43 13.21 -5.19
C ARG A 382 -5.65 11.87 -5.89
N PHE A 383 -5.38 10.77 -5.19
CA PHE A 383 -5.41 9.42 -5.72
C PHE A 383 -6.42 8.57 -4.94
N LYS A 384 -6.81 7.43 -5.51
CA LYS A 384 -7.54 6.37 -4.81
C LYS A 384 -6.58 5.54 -3.96
N ILE A 385 -5.94 6.22 -3.01
CA ILE A 385 -5.00 5.64 -2.06
C ILE A 385 -5.58 5.79 -0.66
N THR A 386 -5.59 4.70 0.09
CA THR A 386 -5.93 4.70 1.51
C THR A 386 -4.78 4.09 2.29
N SER A 387 -4.32 4.81 3.31
CA SER A 387 -3.29 4.34 4.24
C SER A 387 -3.73 4.53 5.69
N GLY A 388 -3.09 3.80 6.59
CA GLY A 388 -3.27 4.03 8.02
C GLY A 388 -2.44 3.09 8.88
N ILE A 389 -2.35 3.45 10.16
CA ILE A 389 -1.59 2.71 11.17
C ILE A 389 -2.53 1.80 11.97
N ARG A 390 -2.10 0.57 12.19
CA ARG A 390 -2.66 -0.39 13.14
C ARG A 390 -1.68 -0.63 14.26
N LEU A 391 -2.23 -0.76 15.47
CA LEU A 391 -1.48 -1.11 16.66
C LEU A 391 -2.16 -2.30 17.33
N ASP A 392 -1.43 -3.41 17.38
CA ASP A 392 -1.84 -4.66 17.99
C ASP A 392 -1.04 -4.87 19.29
N TYR A 393 -1.73 -4.96 20.41
CA TYR A 393 -1.17 -5.39 21.69
C TYR A 393 -1.35 -6.91 21.83
N GLU A 394 -0.28 -7.64 22.16
CA GLU A 394 -0.38 -9.11 22.27
C GLU A 394 -1.25 -9.56 23.46
N GLU A 395 -1.33 -8.74 24.51
CA GLU A 395 -1.94 -9.11 25.80
C GLU A 395 -3.31 -8.46 26.07
N GLU A 396 -3.74 -7.48 25.26
CA GLU A 396 -4.97 -6.72 25.52
C GLU A 396 -6.15 -7.21 24.65
N ALA A 397 -7.18 -7.75 25.29
CA ALA A 397 -8.40 -8.19 24.62
C ALA A 397 -9.30 -6.99 24.27
N GLN A 398 -9.07 -6.40 23.11
CA GLN A 398 -9.97 -5.37 22.56
C GLN A 398 -11.28 -5.98 22.01
N PRO A 399 -12.40 -5.22 21.98
CA PRO A 399 -13.62 -5.63 21.31
C PRO A 399 -13.39 -6.04 19.84
N LEU A 400 -14.14 -7.03 19.37
CA LEU A 400 -13.94 -7.66 18.07
C LEU A 400 -13.90 -6.65 16.91
N TYR A 401 -14.89 -5.76 16.84
CA TYR A 401 -14.97 -4.76 15.78
C TYR A 401 -13.86 -3.71 15.89
N ARG A 402 -13.47 -3.33 17.11
CA ARG A 402 -12.35 -2.41 17.34
C ARG A 402 -11.03 -2.99 16.84
N ARG A 403 -10.78 -4.28 17.08
CA ARG A 403 -9.60 -5.00 16.55
C ARG A 403 -9.58 -5.01 15.02
N ILE A 404 -10.70 -5.33 14.39
CA ILE A 404 -10.78 -5.43 12.92
C ILE A 404 -10.66 -4.05 12.26
N LEU A 405 -11.35 -3.04 12.80
CA LEU A 405 -11.35 -1.69 12.25
C LEU A 405 -10.04 -0.93 12.53
N GLY A 406 -9.34 -1.25 13.61
CA GLY A 406 -8.13 -0.53 14.01
C GLY A 406 -8.45 0.95 14.30
N SER A 407 -7.63 1.87 13.79
CA SER A 407 -7.87 3.31 13.96
C SER A 407 -9.17 3.81 13.33
N ALA A 408 -9.73 3.09 12.33
CA ALA A 408 -11.02 3.42 11.73
C ALA A 408 -12.21 3.23 12.68
N TRP A 409 -12.01 2.58 13.84
CA TRP A 409 -13.01 2.53 14.91
C TRP A 409 -13.47 3.92 15.34
N GLN A 410 -12.56 4.90 15.35
CA GLN A 410 -12.85 6.28 15.76
C GLN A 410 -13.79 7.01 14.80
N GLN A 411 -13.98 6.48 13.59
CA GLN A 411 -14.86 7.04 12.57
C GLN A 411 -16.29 6.49 12.68
N LEU A 412 -16.51 5.47 13.52
CA LEU A 412 -17.85 4.90 13.68
C LEU A 412 -18.79 5.90 14.37
N PRO A 413 -20.04 6.03 13.89
CA PRO A 413 -21.07 6.75 14.59
C PRO A 413 -21.27 6.21 16.03
N PRO A 414 -21.61 7.06 17.01
CA PRO A 414 -21.78 6.66 18.41
C PRO A 414 -22.70 5.45 18.62
N ALA A 415 -23.82 5.36 17.91
CA ALA A 415 -24.76 4.23 18.05
C ALA A 415 -24.15 2.90 17.61
N LEU A 416 -23.34 2.92 16.53
CA LEU A 416 -22.63 1.74 16.04
C LEU A 416 -21.50 1.36 17.00
N ALA A 417 -20.73 2.33 17.47
CA ALA A 417 -19.66 2.09 18.43
C ALA A 417 -20.20 1.48 19.74
N ALA A 418 -21.35 1.93 20.22
CA ALA A 418 -22.00 1.40 21.43
C ALA A 418 -22.45 -0.06 21.25
N ILE A 419 -23.10 -0.39 20.13
CA ILE A 419 -23.51 -1.77 19.81
C ILE A 419 -22.29 -2.69 19.73
N HIS A 420 -21.13 -2.20 19.29
CA HIS A 420 -19.93 -2.99 19.02
C HIS A 420 -18.81 -2.88 20.09
N ALA A 421 -19.04 -2.15 21.18
CA ALA A 421 -18.12 -1.96 22.33
C ALA A 421 -17.63 -3.22 23.11
N GLY A 422 -17.95 -4.45 22.69
CA GLY A 422 -17.70 -5.70 23.42
C GLY A 422 -18.61 -5.98 24.64
N GLY A 423 -18.38 -7.12 25.29
CA GLY A 423 -19.11 -7.53 26.50
C GLY A 423 -20.47 -8.19 26.23
N THR A 424 -21.28 -8.34 27.30
CA THR A 424 -22.65 -8.85 27.20
C THR A 424 -23.63 -7.69 27.12
N ARG A 425 -24.46 -7.65 26.09
CA ARG A 425 -25.43 -6.58 25.84
C ARG A 425 -26.73 -7.12 25.31
N LEU A 426 -27.79 -6.36 25.54
CA LEU A 426 -29.11 -6.63 25.00
C LEU A 426 -29.57 -5.38 24.24
N ALA A 427 -30.18 -5.60 23.08
CA ALA A 427 -30.78 -4.54 22.29
C ALA A 427 -32.13 -5.00 21.76
N SER A 428 -33.09 -4.10 21.71
CA SER A 428 -34.44 -4.38 21.23
C SER A 428 -34.94 -3.33 20.24
N GLY A 429 -35.89 -3.72 19.40
CA GLY A 429 -36.44 -2.82 18.38
C GLY A 429 -37.39 -3.51 17.41
N ARG A 430 -37.44 -3.02 16.17
CA ARG A 430 -38.41 -3.43 15.14
C ARG A 430 -37.71 -3.72 13.82
N ALA A 431 -38.22 -4.69 13.07
CA ALA A 431 -37.72 -5.05 11.75
C ALA A 431 -38.82 -5.36 10.74
N ARG A 432 -38.48 -5.12 9.48
CA ARG A 432 -39.19 -5.57 8.29
C ARG A 432 -38.42 -6.71 7.65
N ILE A 433 -39.09 -7.81 7.36
CA ILE A 433 -38.48 -9.03 6.80
C ILE A 433 -39.18 -9.40 5.49
N GLU A 434 -38.39 -9.52 4.43
CA GLU A 434 -38.80 -10.00 3.12
C GLU A 434 -38.12 -11.34 2.82
N ARG A 435 -38.84 -12.24 2.14
CA ARG A 435 -38.36 -13.58 1.78
C ARG A 435 -38.34 -13.80 0.28
N GLY A 436 -37.32 -14.51 -0.17
CA GLY A 436 -37.26 -15.03 -1.53
C GLY A 436 -38.41 -15.97 -1.86
N GLY A 437 -38.97 -15.82 -3.07
CA GLY A 437 -40.02 -16.71 -3.58
C GLY A 437 -39.50 -18.06 -4.12
N GLY A 438 -38.21 -18.16 -4.46
CA GLY A 438 -37.62 -19.34 -5.11
C GLY A 438 -37.49 -20.56 -4.18
N PHE A 439 -37.57 -21.77 -4.76
CA PHE A 439 -37.46 -23.03 -4.00
C PHE A 439 -36.13 -23.16 -3.25
N ILE A 440 -35.01 -22.87 -3.93
CA ILE A 440 -33.67 -22.92 -3.32
C ILE A 440 -33.55 -21.86 -2.21
N ALA A 441 -34.10 -20.66 -2.40
CA ALA A 441 -34.15 -19.63 -1.38
C ALA A 441 -34.92 -20.09 -0.13
N ARG A 442 -36.05 -20.77 -0.28
CA ARG A 442 -36.83 -21.34 0.82
C ARG A 442 -36.10 -22.47 1.55
N LEU A 443 -35.37 -23.31 0.82
CA LEU A 443 -34.54 -24.37 1.41
C LEU A 443 -33.42 -23.77 2.28
N VAL A 444 -32.64 -22.84 1.71
CA VAL A 444 -31.54 -22.15 2.42
C VAL A 444 -32.09 -21.38 3.62
N ALA A 445 -33.22 -20.71 3.45
CA ALA A 445 -33.96 -20.04 4.50
C ALA A 445 -34.33 -20.94 5.68
N GLY A 446 -34.79 -22.16 5.39
CA GLY A 446 -35.15 -23.16 6.39
C GLY A 446 -33.93 -23.71 7.12
N VAL A 447 -32.87 -24.04 6.37
CA VAL A 447 -31.60 -24.59 6.93
C VAL A 447 -30.94 -23.59 7.89
N ILE A 448 -30.93 -22.30 7.54
CA ILE A 448 -30.33 -21.26 8.39
C ILE A 448 -31.28 -20.86 9.54
N GLY A 449 -32.57 -21.15 9.42
CA GLY A 449 -33.57 -20.82 10.44
C GLY A 449 -33.97 -19.34 10.44
N PHE A 450 -33.87 -18.66 9.30
CA PHE A 450 -34.27 -17.25 9.18
C PHE A 450 -35.77 -17.06 9.52
N PRO A 451 -36.20 -15.86 9.98
CA PRO A 451 -37.59 -15.62 10.38
C PRO A 451 -38.57 -15.58 9.20
N PRO A 452 -39.89 -15.74 9.42
CA PRO A 452 -40.90 -15.56 8.37
C PRO A 452 -40.95 -14.11 7.87
N ALA A 453 -41.52 -13.90 6.68
CA ALA A 453 -41.76 -12.55 6.17
C ALA A 453 -42.79 -11.82 7.05
N GLY A 454 -42.62 -10.52 7.24
CA GLY A 454 -43.51 -9.70 8.06
C GLY A 454 -43.04 -8.26 8.15
N ASP A 455 -43.99 -7.35 8.35
CA ASP A 455 -43.75 -5.94 8.62
C ASP A 455 -43.85 -5.67 10.14
N ASP A 456 -43.05 -4.74 10.64
CA ASP A 456 -43.00 -4.30 12.06
C ASP A 456 -42.84 -5.43 13.12
N VAL A 457 -42.00 -6.41 12.81
CA VAL A 457 -41.73 -7.57 13.67
C VAL A 457 -40.86 -7.14 14.87
N PRO A 458 -41.22 -7.49 16.12
CA PRO A 458 -40.38 -7.22 17.28
C PRO A 458 -39.07 -8.02 17.21
N VAL A 459 -37.96 -7.33 17.49
CA VAL A 459 -36.60 -7.90 17.46
C VAL A 459 -35.93 -7.69 18.81
N ALA A 460 -35.27 -8.75 19.29
CA ALA A 460 -34.31 -8.69 20.38
C ALA A 460 -32.99 -9.33 19.94
N VAL A 461 -31.87 -8.67 20.23
CA VAL A 461 -30.53 -9.15 19.92
C VAL A 461 -29.71 -9.16 21.20
N ARG A 462 -29.21 -10.34 21.57
CA ARG A 462 -28.27 -10.51 22.67
C ARG A 462 -26.87 -10.74 22.10
N PHE A 463 -25.95 -9.89 22.52
CA PHE A 463 -24.53 -9.96 22.23
C PHE A 463 -23.83 -10.56 23.45
N ALA A 464 -22.96 -11.54 23.26
CA ALA A 464 -22.15 -12.10 24.34
C ALA A 464 -20.72 -12.36 23.86
N ALA A 465 -19.75 -11.74 24.52
CA ALA A 465 -18.34 -12.08 24.33
C ALA A 465 -18.03 -13.47 24.88
N ASP A 466 -17.31 -14.27 24.09
CA ASP A 466 -16.82 -15.61 24.43
C ASP A 466 -15.38 -15.75 23.92
N GLY A 467 -14.42 -15.35 24.77
CA GLY A 467 -13.00 -15.32 24.42
C GLY A 467 -12.70 -14.41 23.22
N ASP A 468 -12.24 -15.00 22.11
CA ASP A 468 -11.92 -14.29 20.86
C ASP A 468 -13.14 -14.08 19.94
N ARG A 469 -14.34 -14.47 20.40
CA ARG A 469 -15.58 -14.51 19.61
C ARG A 469 -16.67 -13.67 20.24
N GLU A 470 -17.63 -13.29 19.41
CA GLU A 470 -18.87 -12.67 19.82
C GLU A 470 -20.05 -13.53 19.34
N ILE A 471 -20.88 -13.97 20.28
CA ILE A 471 -22.07 -14.76 20.02
C ILE A 471 -23.25 -13.82 19.90
N TRP A 472 -23.95 -13.90 18.76
CA TRP A 472 -25.14 -13.11 18.49
C TRP A 472 -26.35 -14.03 18.51
N THR A 473 -27.26 -13.80 19.45
CA THR A 473 -28.57 -14.49 19.50
C THR A 473 -29.63 -13.49 19.09
N ARG A 474 -30.31 -13.74 17.96
CA ARG A 474 -31.31 -12.84 17.39
C ARG A 474 -32.68 -13.51 17.44
N THR A 475 -33.65 -12.80 18.02
CA THR A 475 -35.03 -13.26 18.16
C THR A 475 -35.95 -12.33 17.39
N PHE A 476 -36.62 -12.83 16.36
CA PHE A 476 -37.56 -12.10 15.52
C PHE A 476 -38.95 -12.74 15.63
N GLY A 477 -39.92 -12.01 16.18
CA GLY A 477 -41.31 -12.50 16.27
C GLY A 477 -41.45 -13.90 16.88
N GLY A 478 -40.61 -14.23 17.87
CA GLY A 478 -40.57 -15.53 18.55
C GLY A 478 -39.63 -16.57 17.95
N LYS A 479 -39.11 -16.38 16.72
CA LYS A 479 -38.08 -17.27 16.16
C LYS A 479 -36.68 -16.80 16.55
N THR A 480 -35.91 -17.71 17.13
CA THR A 480 -34.54 -17.44 17.58
C THR A 480 -33.53 -18.17 16.70
N PHE A 481 -32.47 -17.48 16.27
CA PHE A 481 -31.30 -18.11 15.67
C PHE A 481 -30.02 -17.50 16.24
N ARG A 482 -28.92 -18.25 16.14
CA ARG A 482 -27.63 -17.90 16.71
C ARG A 482 -26.55 -17.92 15.62
N SER A 483 -25.75 -16.86 15.55
CA SER A 483 -24.47 -16.87 14.85
C SER A 483 -23.35 -16.57 15.84
N TRP A 484 -22.11 -16.79 15.41
CA TRP A 484 -20.96 -16.27 16.10
C TRP A 484 -20.03 -15.58 15.11
N GLN A 485 -19.37 -14.54 15.59
CA GLN A 485 -18.44 -13.72 14.85
C GLN A 485 -17.07 -13.81 15.52
N ALA A 486 -16.01 -13.80 14.73
CA ALA A 486 -14.63 -13.72 15.23
C ALA A 486 -13.76 -13.05 14.17
N GLU A 487 -12.56 -12.60 14.56
CA GLU A 487 -11.58 -12.18 13.57
C GLU A 487 -11.08 -13.41 12.79
N GLY A 488 -10.95 -13.27 11.47
CA GLY A 488 -10.33 -14.29 10.65
C GLY A 488 -8.88 -14.56 11.08
N LYS A 489 -8.42 -15.79 10.85
CA LYS A 489 -7.06 -16.23 11.20
C LYS A 489 -6.22 -16.43 9.93
N GLY A 490 -4.91 -16.30 10.06
CA GLY A 490 -3.97 -16.47 8.95
C GLY A 490 -4.27 -15.52 7.79
N GLY A 491 -4.53 -16.06 6.60
CA GLY A 491 -4.79 -15.26 5.40
C GLY A 491 -6.14 -14.53 5.37
N ALA A 492 -6.97 -14.69 6.40
CA ALA A 492 -8.22 -13.96 6.59
C ALA A 492 -8.15 -12.96 7.77
N ARG A 493 -6.96 -12.68 8.32
CA ARG A 493 -6.77 -11.65 9.36
C ARG A 493 -7.34 -10.32 8.90
N HIS A 494 -7.88 -9.52 9.83
CA HIS A 494 -8.59 -8.26 9.57
C HIS A 494 -9.88 -8.39 8.75
N LEU A 495 -10.41 -9.60 8.58
CA LEU A 495 -11.78 -9.83 8.12
C LEU A 495 -12.62 -10.34 9.28
N LEU A 496 -13.88 -9.90 9.35
CA LEU A 496 -14.88 -10.47 10.22
C LEU A 496 -15.30 -11.83 9.65
N ALA A 497 -15.11 -12.89 10.42
CA ALA A 497 -15.62 -14.21 10.09
C ALA A 497 -16.94 -14.43 10.82
N GLU A 498 -18.06 -14.35 10.09
CA GLU A 498 -19.37 -14.72 10.62
C GLU A 498 -19.73 -16.15 10.24
N VAL A 499 -20.17 -16.92 11.24
CA VAL A 499 -20.54 -18.33 11.09
C VAL A 499 -21.97 -18.54 11.53
N PHE A 500 -22.77 -19.10 10.62
CA PHE A 500 -24.14 -19.52 10.86
C PHE A 500 -24.38 -20.86 10.16
N GLY A 501 -24.72 -21.89 10.95
CA GLY A 501 -24.86 -23.26 10.44
C GLY A 501 -23.60 -23.76 9.71
N PRO A 502 -23.71 -24.31 8.49
CA PRO A 502 -22.57 -24.83 7.73
C PRO A 502 -21.78 -23.75 6.99
N PHE A 503 -22.21 -22.49 7.05
CA PHE A 503 -21.63 -21.38 6.31
C PHE A 503 -20.69 -20.56 7.17
N ARG A 504 -19.56 -20.19 6.59
CA ARG A 504 -18.65 -19.18 7.13
C ARG A 504 -18.43 -18.10 6.09
N VAL A 505 -18.84 -16.89 6.38
CA VAL A 505 -18.68 -15.72 5.50
C VAL A 505 -17.57 -14.84 6.06
N LEU A 506 -16.67 -14.40 5.19
CA LEU A 506 -15.59 -13.47 5.51
C LEU A 506 -15.97 -12.09 4.99
N LEU A 507 -16.07 -11.12 5.89
CA LEU A 507 -16.59 -9.78 5.63
C LEU A 507 -15.50 -8.75 5.92
N ALA A 508 -15.29 -7.81 5.01
CA ALA A 508 -14.53 -6.59 5.30
C ALA A 508 -15.48 -5.54 5.88
N LEU A 509 -15.05 -4.89 6.96
CA LEU A 509 -15.76 -3.81 7.60
C LEU A 509 -15.27 -2.47 7.03
N VAL A 510 -16.14 -1.74 6.36
CA VAL A 510 -15.81 -0.51 5.63
C VAL A 510 -16.71 0.64 6.10
N PRO A 511 -16.21 1.55 6.94
CA PRO A 511 -16.93 2.76 7.32
C PRO A 511 -17.13 3.68 6.09
N GLU A 512 -18.36 4.15 5.90
CA GLU A 512 -18.79 5.03 4.80
C GLU A 512 -19.72 6.12 5.38
N GLY A 513 -19.15 7.20 5.91
CA GLY A 513 -19.90 8.27 6.56
C GLY A 513 -20.67 7.76 7.79
N GLN A 514 -22.00 7.85 7.76
CA GLN A 514 -22.86 7.35 8.85
C GLN A 514 -23.12 5.83 8.79
N ARG A 515 -22.47 5.11 7.86
CA ARG A 515 -22.67 3.69 7.62
C ARG A 515 -21.43 2.88 7.90
N LEU A 516 -21.63 1.64 8.32
CA LEU A 516 -20.63 0.58 8.30
C LEU A 516 -21.09 -0.49 7.31
N ARG A 517 -20.38 -0.62 6.20
CA ARG A 517 -20.69 -1.61 5.16
C ARG A 517 -19.93 -2.91 5.41
N LEU A 518 -20.63 -4.04 5.29
CA LEU A 518 -20.07 -5.39 5.45
C LEU A 518 -19.91 -6.02 4.07
N VAL A 519 -18.68 -5.98 3.54
CA VAL A 519 -18.38 -6.41 2.16
C VAL A 519 -17.88 -7.86 2.16
N VAL A 520 -18.57 -8.77 1.47
CA VAL A 520 -18.14 -10.17 1.35
C VAL A 520 -16.82 -10.28 0.59
N ARG A 521 -15.82 -10.86 1.23
CA ARG A 521 -14.47 -11.11 0.68
C ARG A 521 -14.16 -12.58 0.47
N GLY A 522 -14.96 -13.48 1.03
CA GLY A 522 -14.82 -14.90 0.85
C GLY A 522 -15.89 -15.64 1.63
N TRP A 523 -16.08 -16.91 1.30
CA TRP A 523 -17.05 -17.74 2.01
C TRP A 523 -16.66 -19.22 1.92
N ARG A 524 -17.18 -20.00 2.86
CA ARG A 524 -16.94 -21.43 2.95
C ARG A 524 -18.23 -22.16 3.27
N PHE A 525 -18.35 -23.37 2.75
CA PHE A 525 -19.39 -24.33 3.12
C PHE A 525 -18.72 -25.57 3.68
N LEU A 526 -19.08 -25.97 4.91
CA LEU A 526 -18.47 -27.10 5.62
C LEU A 526 -16.93 -27.05 5.65
N GLY A 527 -16.37 -25.83 5.76
CA GLY A 527 -14.92 -25.59 5.80
C GLY A 527 -14.23 -25.49 4.44
N VAL A 528 -14.89 -25.85 3.34
CA VAL A 528 -14.34 -25.77 1.97
C VAL A 528 -14.53 -24.35 1.41
N PRO A 529 -13.45 -23.67 0.95
CA PRO A 529 -13.57 -22.36 0.31
C PRO A 529 -14.27 -22.46 -1.03
N LEU A 530 -15.25 -21.58 -1.25
CA LEU A 530 -16.04 -21.54 -2.48
C LEU A 530 -15.72 -20.27 -3.31
N PRO A 531 -15.86 -20.32 -4.64
CA PRO A 531 -15.65 -19.15 -5.49
C PRO A 531 -16.52 -17.95 -5.09
N LEU A 532 -15.95 -16.75 -5.11
CA LEU A 532 -16.65 -15.53 -4.66
C LEU A 532 -17.87 -15.19 -5.53
N PHE A 533 -17.88 -15.56 -6.81
CA PHE A 533 -19.03 -15.31 -7.69
C PHE A 533 -20.29 -16.13 -7.33
N LEU A 534 -20.12 -17.15 -6.48
CA LEU A 534 -21.21 -17.94 -5.90
C LEU A 534 -21.59 -17.48 -4.48
N ALA A 535 -20.84 -16.54 -3.90
CA ALA A 535 -21.07 -16.08 -2.55
C ALA A 535 -22.45 -15.44 -2.39
N PRO A 536 -23.03 -15.46 -1.18
CA PRO A 536 -24.17 -14.62 -0.87
C PRO A 536 -23.81 -13.15 -1.17
N GLY A 537 -24.50 -12.56 -2.13
CA GLY A 537 -24.49 -11.13 -2.41
C GLY A 537 -25.65 -10.41 -1.74
N GLY A 538 -25.88 -9.17 -2.16
CA GLY A 538 -26.81 -8.25 -1.52
C GLY A 538 -26.07 -7.13 -0.78
N GLU A 539 -26.76 -6.04 -0.48
CA GLU A 539 -26.21 -4.98 0.35
C GLU A 539 -26.36 -5.35 1.83
N THR A 540 -25.26 -5.27 2.57
CA THR A 540 -25.28 -5.41 4.02
C THR A 540 -24.57 -4.22 4.63
N TYR A 541 -25.28 -3.44 5.42
CA TYR A 541 -24.73 -2.29 6.12
C TYR A 541 -25.49 -2.03 7.42
N GLU A 542 -24.80 -1.38 8.34
CA GLU A 542 -25.32 -0.83 9.57
C GLU A 542 -25.21 0.70 9.46
N GLU A 543 -26.16 1.46 9.99
CA GLU A 543 -26.11 2.92 9.92
C GLU A 543 -26.67 3.56 11.19
N GLU A 544 -26.19 4.77 11.50
CA GLU A 544 -26.84 5.59 12.50
C GLU A 544 -27.86 6.50 11.80
N ARG A 545 -29.12 6.39 12.23
CA ARG A 545 -30.21 7.27 11.78
C ARG A 545 -31.03 7.68 12.99
N ASP A 546 -31.28 8.98 13.12
CA ASP A 546 -32.04 9.55 14.24
C ASP A 546 -31.48 9.15 15.63
N GLY A 547 -30.16 9.02 15.74
CA GLY A 547 -29.46 8.59 16.97
C GLY A 547 -29.65 7.12 17.33
N ARG A 548 -30.22 6.30 16.43
CA ARG A 548 -30.46 4.87 16.63
C ARG A 548 -29.62 4.03 15.70
N PHE A 549 -29.32 2.81 16.13
CA PHE A 549 -28.69 1.81 15.28
C PHE A 549 -29.72 1.24 14.32
N HIS A 550 -29.47 1.39 13.03
CA HIS A 550 -30.23 0.77 11.96
C HIS A 550 -29.40 -0.32 11.30
N PHE A 551 -30.04 -1.43 10.93
CA PHE A 551 -29.39 -2.50 10.17
C PHE A 551 -30.15 -2.75 8.88
N HIS A 552 -29.41 -3.09 7.84
CA HIS A 552 -29.91 -3.59 6.58
C HIS A 552 -29.08 -4.80 6.16
N VAL A 553 -29.72 -5.96 6.07
CA VAL A 553 -29.07 -7.20 5.65
C VAL A 553 -29.85 -7.78 4.49
N GLU A 554 -29.24 -7.76 3.32
CA GLU A 554 -29.73 -8.46 2.14
C GLU A 554 -28.82 -9.63 1.83
N ILE A 555 -29.42 -10.82 1.76
CA ILE A 555 -28.74 -12.06 1.37
C ILE A 555 -29.44 -12.57 0.12
N GLY A 556 -28.70 -12.61 -0.98
CA GLY A 556 -29.14 -13.18 -2.25
C GLY A 556 -27.98 -13.79 -3.01
N GLY A 557 -28.21 -14.31 -4.20
CA GLY A 557 -27.16 -14.90 -5.01
C GLY A 557 -27.61 -15.10 -6.45
N ARG A 558 -26.65 -15.26 -7.37
CA ARG A 558 -26.94 -15.48 -8.79
C ARG A 558 -27.85 -16.70 -9.03
N LEU A 559 -27.69 -17.76 -8.24
CA LEU A 559 -28.47 -19.00 -8.37
C LEU A 559 -29.76 -19.00 -7.52
N THR A 560 -29.78 -18.27 -6.41
CA THR A 560 -30.87 -18.32 -5.44
C THR A 560 -31.89 -17.20 -5.62
N GLY A 561 -31.54 -16.13 -6.35
CA GLY A 561 -32.21 -14.85 -6.22
C GLY A 561 -32.08 -14.31 -4.79
N LEU A 562 -32.99 -13.41 -4.40
CA LEU A 562 -33.14 -12.98 -3.01
C LEU A 562 -33.46 -14.20 -2.13
N VAL A 563 -32.74 -14.38 -1.01
CA VAL A 563 -33.03 -15.40 0.00
C VAL A 563 -33.80 -14.77 1.16
N VAL A 564 -33.25 -13.70 1.71
CA VAL A 564 -33.86 -12.91 2.77
C VAL A 564 -33.33 -11.48 2.70
N ARG A 565 -34.22 -10.52 2.96
CA ARG A 565 -33.84 -9.15 3.29
C ARG A 565 -34.48 -8.81 4.61
N TYR A 566 -33.71 -8.35 5.58
CA TYR A 566 -34.28 -7.79 6.80
C TYR A 566 -33.62 -6.46 7.12
N SER A 567 -34.45 -5.49 7.47
CA SER A 567 -34.02 -4.14 7.83
C SER A 567 -34.81 -3.64 9.03
N GLY A 568 -34.19 -2.85 9.88
CA GLY A 568 -34.81 -2.44 11.14
C GLY A 568 -33.94 -1.51 11.94
N TRP A 569 -34.35 -1.29 13.19
CA TRP A 569 -33.60 -0.51 14.16
C TRP A 569 -33.55 -1.22 15.51
N LEU A 570 -32.50 -0.92 16.28
CA LEU A 570 -32.29 -1.40 17.64
C LEU A 570 -31.91 -0.23 18.56
N VAL A 571 -32.28 -0.35 19.82
CA VAL A 571 -31.83 0.49 20.93
C VAL A 571 -31.23 -0.44 21.99
N LEU A 572 -30.05 -0.08 22.51
CA LEU A 572 -29.42 -0.79 23.62
C LEU A 572 -30.26 -0.60 24.89
N GLU A 573 -30.38 -1.68 25.67
CA GLU A 573 -31.09 -1.67 26.96
C GLU A 573 -30.22 -1.20 28.12
#